data_AF-A0A6F8TAX7-F1
#
_entry.id   AF-A0A6F8TAX7-F1
#
_cell.length_a   1.000
_cell.length_b   1.000
_cell.length_c   1.000
_cell.angle_alpha   90.00
_cell.angle_beta   90.00
_cell.angle_gamma   90.00
#
_symmetry.space_group_name_H-M   'P 1'
#
loop_
_entity.id
_entity.type
_entity.pdbx_description
1 polymer ?
#
loop_
_entity_poly.entity_id
_entity_poly.type
_entity_poly.pdbx_seq_one_letter_code
_entity_poly.pdbx_strand_id
1 'polypeptide(L)'
;MTAWFATLPWLHYIDFKKKELYQCARFEKDMRYYVIRLSKDLLEDWVITLINGRIKSKLGQSRTLAFANFNEAFNSFCQLAKIRHHRGYQLKIFDCDNPLLLHLLPFSVHAMSNEKAYEAKIMQNVNSQRMKSPTLSPTKSNQTPQLNHQQMGFSF
;
A
#
# COMPACT_ATOMS: atom_id res chain seq x y z
N MET A 1 -4.71 42.11 -4.99
CA MET A 1 -4.85 42.11 -3.53
C MET A 1 -5.15 40.69 -3.09
N THR A 2 -4.19 39.98 -2.52
CA THR A 2 -4.45 38.65 -1.94
C THR A 2 -5.20 38.86 -0.63
N ALA A 3 -6.36 38.22 -0.46
CA ALA A 3 -7.15 38.38 0.74
C ALA A 3 -6.38 37.86 1.97
N TRP A 4 -6.41 38.60 3.07
CA TRP A 4 -5.67 38.27 4.31
C TRP A 4 -6.10 36.94 4.95
N PHE A 5 -7.28 36.42 4.60
CA PHE A 5 -7.76 35.10 5.01
C PHE A 5 -7.33 33.97 4.06
N ALA A 6 -6.81 34.27 2.87
CA ALA A 6 -6.33 33.28 1.91
C ALA A 6 -4.91 32.80 2.21
N THR A 7 -4.14 33.57 2.99
CA THR A 7 -2.86 33.12 3.54
C THR A 7 -3.14 32.36 4.82
N LEU A 8 -3.14 31.02 4.75
CA LEU A 8 -3.22 30.15 5.93
C LEU A 8 -2.01 30.46 6.83
N PRO A 9 -2.17 31.24 7.92
CA PRO A 9 -1.05 31.86 8.64
C PRO A 9 -0.08 30.81 9.22
N TRP A 10 -0.60 29.60 9.41
CA TRP A 10 0.11 28.48 10.00
C TRP A 10 0.71 27.52 8.97
N LEU A 11 0.30 27.57 7.69
CA LEU A 11 0.76 26.63 6.67
C LEU A 11 2.27 26.79 6.40
N HIS A 12 2.79 28.01 6.54
CA HIS A 12 4.22 28.29 6.43
C HIS A 12 5.08 27.68 7.54
N TYR A 13 4.48 27.27 8.67
CA TYR A 13 5.18 26.56 9.74
C TYR A 13 5.20 25.04 9.55
N ILE A 14 4.50 24.51 8.54
CA ILE A 14 4.57 23.09 8.22
C ILE A 14 5.86 22.83 7.47
N ASP A 15 6.72 21.99 8.06
CA ASP A 15 7.90 21.50 7.36
C ASP A 15 7.49 20.43 6.33
N PHE A 16 7.48 20.84 5.06
CA PHE A 16 7.23 19.95 3.93
C PHE A 16 8.48 19.17 3.49
N LYS A 17 9.62 19.31 4.18
CA LYS A 17 10.80 18.53 3.85
C LYS A 17 10.51 17.05 4.01
N LYS A 18 10.84 16.29 2.97
CA LYS A 18 10.76 14.83 2.99
C LYS A 18 11.76 14.32 4.02
N LYS A 19 11.26 13.93 5.19
CA LYS A 19 12.05 13.37 6.27
C LYS A 19 11.95 11.85 6.23
N GLU A 20 13.07 11.18 6.40
CA GLU A 20 13.09 9.75 6.65
C GLU A 20 12.78 9.54 8.14
N LEU A 21 11.78 8.70 8.43
CA LEU A 21 11.14 8.66 9.74
C LEU A 21 11.22 7.26 10.35
N TYR A 22 11.44 7.20 11.65
CA TYR A 22 11.26 5.98 12.40
C TYR A 22 9.78 5.67 12.53
N GLN A 23 9.44 4.39 12.38
CA GLN A 23 8.06 3.92 12.42
C GLN A 23 7.97 2.57 13.12
N CYS A 24 6.95 2.40 13.94
CA CYS A 24 6.67 1.16 14.63
C CYS A 24 5.19 0.83 14.54
N ALA A 25 4.86 -0.40 14.21
CA ALA A 25 3.48 -0.89 14.19
C ALA A 25 3.39 -2.21 14.96
N ARG A 26 2.51 -2.26 15.96
CA ARG A 26 2.18 -3.48 16.70
C ARG A 26 0.81 -3.97 16.31
N PHE A 27 0.76 -5.24 15.96
CA PHE A 27 -0.43 -5.98 15.60
C PHE A 27 -0.66 -7.11 16.59
N GLU A 28 -1.91 -7.38 16.90
CA GLU A 28 -2.30 -8.48 17.80
C GLU A 28 -3.43 -9.31 17.19
N LYS A 29 -3.37 -10.61 17.45
CA LYS A 29 -4.41 -11.58 17.09
C LYS A 29 -4.43 -12.70 18.11
N ASP A 30 -5.59 -12.92 18.73
CA ASP A 30 -5.78 -13.91 19.81
C ASP A 30 -4.72 -13.72 20.91
N MET A 31 -3.85 -14.72 21.12
CA MET A 31 -2.74 -14.69 22.08
C MET A 31 -1.39 -14.41 21.40
N ARG A 32 -1.35 -13.88 20.18
CA ARG A 32 -0.13 -13.61 19.41
C ARG A 32 0.03 -12.13 19.14
N TYR A 33 1.28 -11.67 19.14
CA TYR A 33 1.65 -10.33 18.71
C TYR A 33 2.63 -10.36 17.54
N TYR A 34 2.64 -9.28 16.78
CA TYR A 34 3.59 -9.02 15.72
C TYR A 34 3.95 -7.53 15.70
N VAL A 35 5.23 -7.20 15.78
CA VAL A 35 5.75 -5.85 15.73
C VAL A 35 6.61 -5.69 14.50
N ILE A 36 6.41 -4.59 13.79
CA ILE A 36 7.25 -4.13 12.68
C ILE A 36 7.88 -2.83 13.12
N ARG A 37 9.20 -2.75 13.12
CA ARG A 37 9.95 -1.52 13.42
C ARG A 37 10.86 -1.17 12.26
N LEU A 38 10.65 -0.01 11.66
CA LEU A 38 11.54 0.60 10.68
C LEU A 38 12.46 1.58 11.40
N SER A 39 13.77 1.37 11.29
CA SER A 39 14.80 2.19 11.93
C SER A 39 16.07 2.20 11.11
N LYS A 40 17.00 3.08 11.45
CA LYS A 40 18.39 2.97 10.99
C LYS A 40 19.22 2.06 11.89
N ASP A 41 20.22 1.41 11.32
CA ASP A 41 21.24 0.69 12.08
C ASP A 41 22.44 1.61 12.42
N LEU A 42 23.52 1.05 12.99
CA LEU A 42 24.72 1.81 13.38
C LEU A 42 25.53 2.38 12.21
N LEU A 43 25.37 1.83 11.01
CA LEU A 43 26.00 2.24 9.76
C LEU A 43 25.08 3.13 8.91
N GLU A 44 23.99 3.64 9.49
CA GLU A 44 22.97 4.47 8.83
C GLU A 44 22.15 3.75 7.74
N ASP A 45 22.25 2.42 7.65
CA ASP A 45 21.44 1.62 6.75
C ASP A 45 20.02 1.45 7.29
N TRP A 46 19.04 1.36 6.39
CA TRP A 46 17.65 1.19 6.77
C TRP A 46 17.35 -0.28 7.08
N VAL A 47 16.78 -0.54 8.25
CA VAL A 47 16.45 -1.89 8.70
C VAL A 47 15.00 -1.99 9.14
N ILE A 48 14.38 -3.13 8.85
CA ILE A 48 13.11 -3.53 9.43
C ILE A 48 13.34 -4.67 10.41
N THR A 49 13.07 -4.42 11.69
CA THR A 49 13.06 -5.45 12.73
C THR A 49 11.64 -5.98 12.89
N LEU A 50 11.48 -7.29 12.74
CA LEU A 50 10.21 -8.00 12.84
C LEU A 50 10.22 -8.88 14.07
N ILE A 51 9.37 -8.56 15.05
CA ILE A 51 9.29 -9.26 16.32
C ILE A 51 7.94 -9.95 16.40
N ASN A 52 7.91 -11.22 16.78
CA ASN A 52 6.67 -11.96 16.92
C ASN A 52 6.72 -12.91 18.12
N GLY A 53 5.57 -13.24 18.68
CA GLY A 53 5.53 -14.12 19.83
C GLY A 53 4.15 -14.28 20.42
N ARG A 54 4.09 -14.94 21.57
CA ARG A 54 2.87 -15.08 22.37
C ARG A 54 2.76 -13.90 23.33
N ILE A 55 1.58 -13.33 23.49
CA ILE A 55 1.35 -12.24 24.44
C ILE A 55 1.68 -12.74 25.85
N LYS A 56 2.45 -11.95 26.61
CA LYS A 56 3.02 -12.28 27.93
C LYS A 56 4.08 -13.41 27.94
N SER A 57 4.68 -13.79 26.80
CA SER A 57 5.87 -14.65 26.81
C SER A 57 7.13 -13.86 27.15
N LYS A 58 8.09 -14.50 27.83
CA LYS A 58 9.40 -13.90 28.15
C LYS A 58 10.25 -13.62 26.91
N LEU A 59 10.10 -14.43 25.86
CA LEU A 59 10.86 -14.32 24.63
C LEU A 59 9.93 -14.44 23.41
N GLY A 60 10.17 -13.61 22.41
CA GLY A 60 9.61 -13.74 21.06
C GLY A 60 10.71 -14.12 20.07
N GLN A 61 10.35 -14.33 18.81
CA GLN A 61 11.31 -14.42 17.72
C GLN A 61 11.49 -13.05 17.08
N SER A 62 12.74 -12.70 16.76
CA SER A 62 13.07 -11.49 16.03
C SER A 62 13.83 -11.85 14.75
N ARG A 63 13.57 -11.11 13.67
CA ARG A 63 14.37 -11.15 12.44
C ARG A 63 14.55 -9.74 11.91
N THR A 64 15.68 -9.48 11.29
CA THR A 64 16.02 -8.17 10.73
C THR A 64 16.16 -8.28 9.22
N LEU A 65 15.60 -7.31 8.51
CA LEU A 65 15.74 -7.14 7.07
C LEU A 65 16.48 -5.84 6.81
N ALA A 66 17.53 -5.88 5.99
CA ALA A 66 18.30 -4.69 5.62
C ALA A 66 17.86 -4.17 4.25
N PHE A 67 17.91 -2.85 4.08
CA PHE A 67 17.51 -2.12 2.89
C PHE A 67 18.51 -0.98 2.63
N ALA A 68 18.81 -0.74 1.36
CA ALA A 68 19.75 0.30 0.97
C ALA A 68 19.18 1.73 1.07
N ASN A 69 17.85 1.89 1.10
CA ASN A 69 17.20 3.19 1.12
C ASN A 69 15.87 3.18 1.89
N PHE A 70 15.47 4.36 2.37
CA PHE A 70 14.25 4.53 3.14
C PHE A 70 12.98 4.15 2.39
N ASN A 71 12.87 4.53 1.11
CA ASN A 71 11.61 4.34 0.36
C ASN A 71 11.30 2.85 0.17
N GLU A 72 12.31 2.04 -0.14
CA GLU A 72 12.20 0.59 -0.28
C GLU A 72 11.81 -0.06 1.06
N ALA A 73 12.50 0.33 2.14
CA ALA A 73 12.19 -0.14 3.49
C ALA A 73 10.75 0.25 3.89
N PHE A 74 10.33 1.48 3.63
CA PHE A 74 8.98 1.95 3.95
C PHE A 74 7.90 1.25 3.11
N ASN A 75 8.16 0.97 1.83
CA ASN A 75 7.24 0.17 1.01
C ASN A 75 7.11 -1.25 1.58
N SER A 76 8.23 -1.89 1.94
CA SER A 76 8.24 -3.21 2.58
C SER A 76 7.50 -3.21 3.92
N PHE A 77 7.68 -2.16 4.73
CA PHE A 77 6.92 -1.92 5.96
C PHE A 77 5.40 -1.89 5.70
N CYS A 78 4.96 -1.10 4.72
CA CYS A 78 3.55 -1.00 4.33
C CYS A 78 2.99 -2.35 3.85
N GLN A 79 3.74 -3.10 3.05
CA GLN A 79 3.35 -4.43 2.57
C GLN A 79 3.21 -5.42 3.72
N LEU A 80 4.16 -5.44 4.66
CA LEU A 80 4.11 -6.30 5.83
C LEU A 80 2.91 -5.96 6.72
N ALA A 81 2.65 -4.67 6.96
CA ALA A 81 1.47 -4.20 7.68
C ALA A 81 0.17 -4.68 7.01
N LYS A 82 0.07 -4.51 5.68
CA LYS A 82 -1.07 -4.97 4.88
C LYS A 82 -1.27 -6.49 4.97
N ILE A 83 -0.18 -7.27 4.90
CA ILE A 83 -0.24 -8.73 5.06
C ILE A 83 -0.77 -9.10 6.45
N ARG A 84 -0.36 -8.39 7.51
CA ARG A 84 -0.85 -8.66 8.88
C ARG A 84 -2.34 -8.36 9.01
N HIS A 85 -2.78 -7.24 8.46
CA HIS A 85 -4.19 -6.90 8.38
C HIS A 85 -5.00 -7.98 7.65
N HIS A 86 -4.56 -8.42 6.47
CA HIS A 86 -5.24 -9.49 5.71
C HIS A 86 -5.28 -10.84 6.46
N ARG A 87 -4.29 -11.12 7.33
CA ARG A 87 -4.28 -12.32 8.18
C ARG A 87 -5.16 -12.19 9.43
N GLY A 88 -5.91 -11.10 9.56
CA GLY A 88 -6.83 -10.83 10.66
C GLY A 88 -6.15 -10.34 11.93
N TYR A 89 -4.93 -9.80 11.84
CA TYR A 89 -4.34 -9.10 12.98
C TYR A 89 -4.88 -7.67 13.06
N GLN A 90 -5.20 -7.24 14.27
CA GLN A 90 -5.64 -5.87 14.55
C GLN A 90 -4.43 -5.00 14.86
N LEU A 91 -4.36 -3.82 14.25
CA LEU A 91 -3.39 -2.79 14.64
C LEU A 91 -3.74 -2.28 16.04
N LYS A 92 -2.79 -2.35 16.97
CA LYS A 92 -2.95 -1.92 18.37
C LYS A 92 -2.15 -0.67 18.69
N ILE A 93 -0.93 -0.58 18.18
CA ILE A 93 -0.04 0.56 18.41
C ILE A 93 0.56 0.94 17.07
N PHE A 94 0.60 2.24 16.81
CA PHE A 94 1.30 2.80 15.69
C PHE A 94 2.05 4.06 16.15
N ASP A 95 3.37 3.98 16.12
CA ASP A 95 4.26 5.06 16.53
C ASP A 95 4.99 5.59 15.30
N CYS A 96 5.06 6.91 15.17
CA CYS A 96 5.79 7.58 14.11
C CYS A 96 6.33 8.92 14.64
N ASP A 97 7.54 9.27 14.25
CA ASP A 97 8.17 10.54 14.63
C ASP A 97 7.50 11.78 14.02
N ASN A 98 6.61 11.59 13.05
CA ASN A 98 5.83 12.67 12.46
C ASN A 98 4.42 12.72 13.07
N PRO A 99 4.16 13.66 14.00
CA PRO A 99 2.86 13.77 14.66
C PRO A 99 1.74 14.16 13.68
N LEU A 100 2.04 14.96 12.66
CA LEU A 100 1.05 15.33 11.64
C LEU A 100 0.57 14.11 10.87
N LEU A 101 1.48 13.19 10.53
CA LEU A 101 1.11 11.94 9.87
C LEU A 101 0.12 11.16 10.74
N LEU A 102 0.39 11.01 12.04
CA LEU A 102 -0.51 10.31 12.97
C LEU A 102 -1.92 10.91 12.98
N HIS A 103 -2.02 12.24 12.99
CA HIS A 103 -3.31 12.94 12.97
C HIS A 103 -4.04 12.85 11.63
N LEU A 104 -3.31 12.74 10.52
CA LEU A 104 -3.88 12.67 9.17
C LEU A 104 -4.28 11.25 8.75
N LEU A 105 -3.69 10.21 9.36
CA LEU A 105 -3.96 8.80 9.01
C LEU A 105 -5.46 8.43 8.98
N PRO A 106 -6.31 8.82 9.95
CA PRO A 106 -7.74 8.50 9.90
C PRO A 106 -8.45 9.04 8.64
N PHE A 107 -8.02 10.22 8.17
CA PHE A 107 -8.60 10.87 7.00
C PHE A 107 -8.10 10.28 5.68
N SER A 108 -6.92 9.65 5.67
CA SER A 108 -6.38 8.98 4.48
C SER A 108 -7.28 7.86 3.96
N VAL A 109 -8.04 7.20 4.85
CA VAL A 109 -8.98 6.12 4.50
C VAL A 109 -10.16 6.64 3.67
N HIS A 110 -10.59 7.90 3.87
CA HIS A 110 -11.67 8.53 3.10
C HIS A 110 -11.23 8.93 1.68
N ALA A 111 -9.93 9.20 1.45
CA ALA A 111 -9.44 9.52 0.11
C ALA A 111 -9.46 8.30 -0.83
N MET A 112 -9.07 7.12 -0.33
CA MET A 112 -9.03 5.89 -1.13
C MET A 112 -10.42 5.35 -1.52
N SER A 113 -11.47 5.58 -0.73
CA SER A 113 -12.84 5.19 -1.16
C SER A 113 -13.30 5.97 -2.38
N ASN A 114 -12.86 7.22 -2.51
CA ASN A 114 -13.18 8.08 -3.65
C ASN A 114 -12.39 7.68 -4.90
N GLU A 115 -11.12 7.26 -4.76
CA GLU A 115 -10.33 6.73 -5.88
C GLU A 115 -10.90 5.42 -6.43
N LYS A 116 -11.27 4.46 -5.57
CA LYS A 116 -11.94 3.23 -6.01
C LYS A 116 -13.28 3.51 -6.71
N ALA A 117 -14.03 4.51 -6.22
CA ALA A 117 -15.25 4.96 -6.87
C ALA A 117 -14.98 5.65 -8.23
N TYR A 118 -13.86 6.37 -8.35
CA TYR A 118 -13.43 7.01 -9.60
C TYR A 118 -12.92 5.99 -10.62
N GLU A 119 -12.07 5.05 -10.22
CA GLU A 119 -11.60 3.93 -11.06
C GLU A 119 -12.76 3.03 -11.52
N ALA A 120 -13.71 2.72 -10.63
CA ALA A 120 -14.91 1.97 -11.00
C ALA A 120 -15.80 2.73 -12.00
N LYS A 121 -15.94 4.06 -11.85
CA LYS A 121 -16.67 4.91 -12.81
C LYS A 121 -15.96 4.97 -14.17
N ILE A 122 -14.62 5.05 -14.19
CA ILE A 122 -13.85 5.01 -15.45
C ILE A 122 -14.06 3.66 -16.15
N MET A 123 -13.96 2.54 -15.44
CA MET A 123 -14.16 1.22 -16.02
C MET A 123 -15.59 1.01 -16.53
N GLN A 124 -16.61 1.51 -15.83
CA GLN A 124 -18.00 1.47 -16.30
C GLN A 124 -18.20 2.31 -17.56
N ASN A 125 -17.56 3.47 -17.66
CA ASN A 125 -17.67 4.34 -18.84
C ASN A 125 -16.99 3.72 -20.07
N VAL A 126 -15.86 3.03 -19.89
CA VAL A 126 -15.19 2.26 -20.97
C VAL A 126 -16.05 1.09 -21.45
N ASN A 127 -16.71 0.36 -20.54
CA ASN A 127 -17.61 -0.73 -20.91
C ASN A 127 -18.90 -0.25 -21.57
N SER A 128 -19.46 0.89 -21.16
CA SER A 128 -20.63 1.50 -21.83
C SER A 128 -20.31 2.04 -23.23
N GLN A 129 -19.09 2.48 -23.49
CA GLN A 129 -18.65 2.84 -24.85
C GLN A 129 -18.47 1.61 -25.75
N ARG A 130 -18.10 0.45 -25.18
CA ARG A 130 -17.93 -0.79 -25.95
C ARG A 130 -19.25 -1.47 -26.34
N MET A 131 -20.37 -1.14 -25.70
CA MET A 131 -21.70 -1.70 -26.02
C MET A 131 -22.51 -0.88 -27.04
N LYS A 132 -21.92 0.17 -27.64
CA LYS A 132 -22.53 0.91 -28.76
C LYS A 132 -21.73 0.74 -30.05
N SER A 133 -21.68 -0.49 -30.55
CA SER A 133 -21.38 -0.75 -31.97
C SER A 133 -22.52 -1.59 -32.55
N PRO A 134 -23.26 -1.10 -33.56
CA PRO A 134 -24.40 -1.80 -34.10
C PRO A 134 -23.97 -3.01 -34.94
N THR A 135 -24.68 -4.10 -34.72
CA THR A 135 -24.67 -5.36 -35.47
C THR A 135 -25.08 -5.12 -36.92
N LEU A 136 -24.22 -5.50 -37.88
CA LEU A 136 -24.60 -5.76 -39.27
C LEU A 136 -23.86 -7.00 -39.76
N SER A 137 -24.62 -8.04 -40.09
CA SER A 137 -24.23 -9.17 -40.95
C SER A 137 -25.48 -9.56 -41.76
N PRO A 138 -25.40 -10.33 -42.86
CA PRO A 138 -24.24 -11.09 -43.36
C PRO A 138 -24.04 -11.07 -44.90
N THR A 139 -22.81 -11.32 -45.38
CA THR A 139 -22.62 -12.04 -46.65
C THR A 139 -21.37 -12.91 -46.62
N LYS A 140 -21.55 -14.16 -47.07
CA LYS A 140 -20.57 -15.25 -47.15
C LYS A 140 -19.50 -15.00 -48.21
N SER A 141 -18.25 -15.38 -47.93
CA SER A 141 -17.43 -16.16 -48.87
C SER A 141 -16.25 -16.80 -48.16
N ASN A 142 -16.02 -18.06 -48.50
CA ASN A 142 -15.04 -19.00 -47.97
C ASN A 142 -13.58 -18.53 -48.10
N GLN A 143 -12.74 -18.93 -47.15
CA GLN A 143 -11.51 -19.72 -47.37
C GLN A 143 -10.68 -19.84 -46.06
N THR A 144 -10.56 -21.06 -45.55
CA THR A 144 -9.51 -21.56 -44.65
C THR A 144 -8.17 -21.66 -45.39
N PRO A 145 -6.99 -21.55 -44.74
CA PRO A 145 -6.52 -22.59 -43.81
C PRO A 145 -5.73 -22.17 -42.56
N GLN A 146 -5.94 -23.00 -41.53
CA GLN A 146 -5.01 -23.54 -40.54
C GLN A 146 -4.14 -22.61 -39.68
N LEU A 147 -4.55 -22.52 -38.41
CA LEU A 147 -3.70 -22.21 -37.26
C LEU A 147 -2.57 -23.24 -37.10
N ASN A 148 -1.37 -22.75 -36.85
CA ASN A 148 -0.36 -23.45 -36.05
C ASN A 148 0.21 -22.47 -35.04
N HIS A 149 -0.35 -22.45 -33.83
CA HIS A 149 0.29 -21.84 -32.67
C HIS A 149 0.52 -22.95 -31.65
N GLN A 150 1.78 -23.39 -31.56
CA GLN A 150 2.26 -24.34 -30.57
C GLN A 150 2.09 -23.73 -29.17
N GLN A 151 1.30 -24.39 -28.33
CA GLN A 151 1.33 -24.20 -26.87
C GLN A 151 2.62 -24.85 -26.33
N MET A 152 3.54 -24.05 -25.81
CA MET A 152 4.62 -24.53 -24.96
C MET A 152 4.08 -24.64 -23.53
N GLY A 153 3.81 -25.87 -23.09
CA GLY A 153 3.64 -26.19 -21.68
C GLY A 153 5.00 -26.21 -20.98
N PHE A 154 5.09 -25.61 -19.79
CA PHE A 154 6.22 -25.83 -18.90
C PHE A 154 5.80 -26.83 -17.84
N SER A 155 6.41 -28.01 -17.91
CA SER A 155 6.55 -28.94 -16.79
C SER A 155 7.94 -28.76 -16.18
N PHE A 156 8.01 -29.05 -14.88
CA PHE A 156 9.14 -29.01 -13.92
C PHE A 156 9.36 -27.67 -13.21
#